data_AF-A0A5C8LQR6-F1
#
_entry.id   AF-A0A5C8LQR6-F1
#
_cell.length_a   1.000
_cell.length_b   1.000
_cell.length_c   1.000
_cell.angle_alpha   90.00
_cell.angle_beta   90.00
_cell.angle_gamma   90.00
#
_symmetry.space_group_name_H-M   'P 1'
#
loop_
_entity.id
_entity.type
_entity.pdbx_description
1 polymer ?
#
loop_
_entity_poly.entity_id
_entity_poly.type
_entity_poly.pdbx_seq_one_letter_code
_entity_poly.pdbx_strand_id
1 'polypeptide(L)'
;MTFLWSTREKILFHWIVQRWISSAIAERIGKDSGFTFSRKSSPNCIFFATIRLHPFQCISLMFSPFSLLHWDTSLDPQLKLRIRSPVDAFSHNRIASSDALIASGLQGDGLWLELRGTTLYSPFSGQFHRKNQTGQHLLFTHSSGLKLALDFPLYCQHKHGVGFHWLVSEQANVQAGQALLHYDKALLSQPRQSFGLFLRVVPHPKIQSIHCRTGYHQALQDDLLAIQLVSA
;
A
#
# COMPACT_ATOMS: atom_id res chain seq x y z
N MET A 1 -1.88 -2.61 -35.79
CA MET A 1 -1.55 -4.01 -36.10
C MET A 1 -2.10 -4.89 -35.00
N THR A 2 -3.23 -5.52 -35.24
CA THR A 2 -3.94 -6.40 -34.29
C THR A 2 -3.51 -7.83 -34.56
N PHE A 3 -2.78 -8.46 -33.64
CA PHE A 3 -2.40 -9.87 -33.77
C PHE A 3 -3.61 -10.75 -33.44
N LEU A 4 -4.20 -11.38 -34.45
CA LEU A 4 -5.21 -12.43 -34.28
C LEU A 4 -4.49 -13.75 -33.99
N TRP A 5 -4.45 -14.15 -32.71
CA TRP A 5 -3.90 -15.44 -32.30
C TRP A 5 -4.86 -16.58 -32.62
N SER A 6 -4.35 -17.64 -33.24
CA SER A 6 -5.10 -18.86 -33.54
C SER A 6 -5.45 -19.62 -32.26
N THR A 7 -6.61 -20.29 -32.22
CA THR A 7 -7.12 -21.05 -31.07
C THR A 7 -6.10 -22.06 -30.52
N ARG A 8 -5.22 -22.60 -31.38
CA ARG A 8 -4.14 -23.52 -30.97
C ARG A 8 -3.04 -22.84 -30.14
N GLU A 9 -2.71 -21.60 -30.45
CA GLU A 9 -1.65 -20.86 -29.74
C GLU A 9 -2.11 -20.41 -28.34
N LYS A 10 -3.40 -20.08 -28.19
CA LYS A 10 -4.01 -19.80 -26.88
C LYS A 10 -4.00 -21.02 -25.96
N ILE A 11 -4.26 -22.21 -26.51
CA ILE A 11 -4.22 -23.47 -25.75
C ILE A 11 -2.78 -23.79 -25.32
N LEU A 12 -1.81 -23.58 -26.21
CA LEU A 12 -0.40 -23.80 -25.90
C LEU A 12 0.10 -22.85 -24.80
N PHE A 13 -0.27 -21.56 -24.89
CA PHE A 13 0.05 -20.57 -23.87
C PHE A 13 -0.59 -20.91 -22.52
N HIS A 14 -1.85 -21.34 -22.52
CA HIS A 14 -2.55 -21.78 -21.32
C HIS A 14 -1.88 -23.02 -20.68
N TRP A 15 -1.42 -23.97 -21.50
CA TRP A 15 -0.69 -25.15 -21.04
C TRP A 15 0.67 -24.81 -20.44
N ILE A 16 1.41 -23.88 -21.05
CA ILE A 16 2.71 -23.42 -20.55
C ILE A 16 2.52 -22.72 -19.20
N VAL A 17 1.53 -21.83 -19.09
CA VAL A 17 1.22 -21.11 -17.85
C VAL A 17 0.77 -22.09 -16.75
N GLN A 18 -0.12 -23.05 -17.05
CA GLN A 18 -0.52 -24.07 -16.07
C GLN A 18 0.66 -24.92 -15.62
N ARG A 19 1.54 -25.34 -16.53
CA ARG A 19 2.70 -26.17 -16.19
C ARG A 19 3.74 -25.39 -15.36
N TRP A 20 3.90 -24.10 -15.62
CA TRP A 20 4.77 -23.23 -14.83
C TRP A 20 4.21 -23.00 -13.43
N ILE A 21 2.90 -22.76 -13.31
CA ILE A 21 2.21 -22.62 -12.02
C ILE A 21 2.29 -23.94 -11.22
N SER A 22 2.05 -25.10 -11.84
CA SER A 22 2.17 -26.38 -11.16
C SER A 22 3.60 -26.69 -10.70
N SER A 23 4.61 -26.33 -11.50
CA SER A 23 6.02 -26.50 -11.10
C SER A 23 6.38 -25.57 -9.95
N ALA A 24 5.98 -24.29 -10.01
CA ALA A 24 6.23 -23.32 -8.95
C ALA A 24 5.51 -23.65 -7.63
N ILE A 25 4.35 -24.30 -7.71
CA ILE A 25 3.61 -24.80 -6.53
C ILE A 25 4.26 -26.08 -5.99
N ALA A 26 4.66 -27.01 -6.85
CA ALA A 26 5.31 -28.26 -6.44
C ALA A 26 6.71 -28.05 -5.84
N GLU A 27 7.44 -27.02 -6.28
CA GLU A 27 8.76 -26.67 -5.73
C GLU A 27 8.66 -25.95 -4.38
N ARG A 28 7.49 -25.36 -4.07
CA ARG A 28 7.26 -24.55 -2.86
C ARG A 28 6.48 -25.28 -1.77
N ILE A 29 5.79 -26.36 -2.11
CA ILE A 29 5.13 -27.27 -1.16
C ILE A 29 6.02 -28.50 -1.07
N GLY A 30 6.95 -28.47 -0.12
CA GLY A 30 7.79 -29.61 0.22
C GLY A 30 6.95 -30.88 0.38
N LYS A 31 7.53 -32.02 -0.06
CA LYS A 31 6.98 -33.37 0.08
C LYS A 31 6.46 -33.59 1.51
N ASP A 32 5.17 -33.37 1.79
CA ASP A 32 4.47 -33.94 2.96
C ASP A 32 2.96 -33.66 3.08
N SER A 33 2.29 -33.09 2.06
CA SER A 33 0.83 -33.02 2.08
C SER A 33 0.22 -33.99 1.06
N GLY A 34 -0.37 -35.07 1.55
CA GLY A 34 -1.08 -36.05 0.74
C GLY A 34 -2.23 -35.43 -0.05
N PHE A 35 -2.06 -35.33 -1.37
CA PHE A 35 -3.11 -34.94 -2.31
C PHE A 35 -3.47 -36.15 -3.18
N THR A 36 -4.71 -36.61 -3.10
CA THR A 36 -5.28 -37.58 -4.05
C THR A 36 -6.01 -36.84 -5.16
N PHE A 37 -5.45 -36.88 -6.36
CA PHE A 37 -6.06 -36.34 -7.58
C PHE A 37 -6.98 -37.41 -8.19
N SER A 38 -8.30 -37.22 -8.13
CA SER A 38 -9.25 -38.09 -8.85
C SER A 38 -9.58 -37.51 -10.22
N ARG A 39 -9.25 -38.27 -11.27
CA ARG A 39 -9.42 -37.89 -12.68
C ARG A 39 -10.70 -38.55 -13.21
N LYS A 40 -11.77 -37.78 -13.42
CA LYS A 40 -12.88 -38.21 -14.30
C LYS A 40 -12.93 -37.30 -15.51
N SER A 41 -12.73 -37.92 -16.67
CA SER A 41 -12.75 -37.28 -17.99
C SER A 41 -14.13 -37.45 -18.63
N SER A 42 -14.78 -36.35 -18.98
CA SER A 42 -15.82 -36.30 -20.01
C SER A 42 -15.71 -34.97 -20.77
N PRO A 43 -16.00 -34.93 -22.08
CA PRO A 43 -15.34 -34.00 -23.00
C PRO A 43 -15.98 -32.62 -23.13
N ASN A 44 -16.98 -32.27 -22.31
CA ASN A 44 -17.72 -30.99 -22.45
C ASN A 44 -18.04 -30.34 -21.08
N CYS A 45 -17.10 -30.33 -20.15
CA CYS A 45 -17.25 -29.59 -18.90
C CYS A 45 -16.07 -28.63 -18.70
N ILE A 46 -16.39 -27.35 -18.59
CA ILE A 46 -15.52 -26.33 -17.99
C ILE A 46 -15.18 -26.86 -16.59
N PHE A 47 -13.89 -27.07 -16.32
CA PHE A 47 -13.41 -27.47 -15.01
C PHE A 47 -13.71 -26.37 -14.00
N PHE A 48 -14.82 -26.50 -13.27
CA PHE A 48 -14.96 -25.84 -11.98
C PHE A 48 -14.12 -26.61 -10.98
N ALA A 49 -12.92 -26.11 -10.70
CA ALA A 49 -12.22 -26.47 -9.48
C ALA A 49 -12.98 -25.83 -8.31
N THR A 50 -13.98 -26.54 -7.79
CA THR A 50 -14.64 -26.17 -6.55
C THR A 50 -13.68 -26.46 -5.41
N ILE A 51 -12.81 -25.51 -5.11
CA ILE A 51 -12.03 -25.52 -3.88
C ILE A 51 -13.04 -25.27 -2.76
N ARG A 52 -13.44 -26.32 -2.03
CA ARG A 52 -14.08 -26.16 -0.72
C ARG A 52 -13.02 -25.60 0.22
N LEU A 53 -12.85 -24.29 0.21
CA LEU A 53 -12.17 -23.58 1.28
C LEU A 53 -13.14 -23.55 2.46
N HIS A 54 -12.75 -24.15 3.58
CA HIS A 54 -13.27 -23.75 4.87
C HIS A 54 -13.14 -22.22 5.03
N PRO A 55 -14.01 -21.56 5.81
CA PRO A 55 -14.08 -20.11 5.87
C PRO A 55 -12.90 -19.56 6.68
N PHE A 56 -11.72 -19.55 6.07
CA PHE A 56 -10.59 -18.75 6.49
C PHE A 56 -10.18 -17.92 5.28
N GLN A 57 -10.22 -16.61 5.48
CA GLN A 57 -9.96 -15.56 4.51
C GLN A 57 -8.71 -15.84 3.67
N CYS A 58 -8.92 -16.29 2.43
CA CYS A 58 -7.86 -16.30 1.44
C CYS A 58 -7.95 -14.97 0.67
N ILE A 59 -7.46 -13.89 1.29
CA ILE A 59 -7.14 -12.66 0.57
C ILE A 59 -5.94 -13.01 -0.30
N SER A 60 -6.21 -13.29 -1.57
CA SER A 60 -5.16 -13.33 -2.59
C SER A 60 -4.62 -11.91 -2.74
N LEU A 61 -3.65 -11.57 -1.87
CA LEU A 61 -2.87 -10.36 -1.97
C LEU A 61 -2.11 -10.47 -3.30
N MET A 62 -2.55 -9.71 -4.31
CA MET A 62 -1.72 -9.41 -5.47
C MET A 62 -0.50 -8.62 -4.98
N PHE A 63 0.52 -9.34 -4.50
CA PHE A 63 1.84 -8.79 -4.29
C PHE A 63 2.43 -8.50 -5.66
N SER A 64 2.66 -7.22 -5.95
CA SER A 64 3.47 -6.85 -7.12
C SER A 64 4.88 -7.42 -6.89
N PRO A 65 5.44 -8.23 -7.78
CA PRO A 65 6.78 -8.81 -7.60
C PRO A 65 7.90 -7.75 -7.62
N PHE A 66 7.56 -6.50 -7.95
CA PHE A 66 8.46 -5.34 -7.94
C PHE A 66 8.19 -4.37 -6.78
N SER A 67 7.33 -4.75 -5.84
CA SER A 67 7.06 -3.98 -4.63
C SER A 67 8.32 -3.95 -3.76
N LEU A 68 8.75 -2.76 -3.37
CA LEU A 68 9.79 -2.57 -2.37
C LEU A 68 9.19 -2.61 -0.94
N LEU A 69 7.87 -2.70 -0.81
CA LEU A 69 7.14 -2.63 0.45
C LEU A 69 6.97 -4.02 1.08
N HIS A 70 7.57 -4.20 2.25
CA HIS A 70 7.47 -5.39 3.07
C HIS A 70 6.65 -5.09 4.32
N TRP A 71 5.84 -6.06 4.75
CA TRP A 71 4.98 -5.94 5.92
C TRP A 71 5.56 -6.78 7.06
N ASP A 72 5.91 -6.12 8.15
CA ASP A 72 6.53 -6.73 9.31
C ASP A 72 5.71 -6.48 10.58
N THR A 73 5.81 -7.37 11.56
CA THR A 73 5.21 -7.17 12.89
C THR A 73 6.10 -6.31 13.79
N SER A 74 7.40 -6.25 13.53
CA SER A 74 8.37 -5.40 14.20
C SER A 74 9.40 -4.87 13.21
N LEU A 75 9.78 -3.60 13.34
CA LEU A 75 10.81 -2.99 12.50
C LEU A 75 12.20 -3.32 13.07
N ASP A 76 13.11 -3.74 12.20
CA ASP A 76 14.50 -4.03 12.58
C ASP A 76 15.16 -2.75 13.12
N PRO A 77 15.71 -2.79 14.36
CA PRO A 77 16.35 -1.63 14.93
C PRO A 77 17.60 -1.14 14.17
N GLN A 78 18.20 -1.98 13.33
CA GLN A 78 19.43 -1.66 12.59
C GLN A 78 19.19 -0.85 11.32
N LEU A 79 17.93 -0.67 10.89
CA LEU A 79 17.60 0.11 9.70
C LEU A 79 17.83 1.62 9.94
N LYS A 80 18.63 2.22 9.05
CA LYS A 80 19.22 3.56 9.24
C LYS A 80 18.22 4.71 9.15
N LEU A 81 17.16 4.60 8.35
CA LEU A 81 16.20 5.67 8.14
C LEU A 81 14.82 5.24 8.58
N ARG A 82 14.31 5.83 9.66
CA ARG A 82 12.99 5.54 10.19
C ARG A 82 12.08 6.74 10.07
N ILE A 83 10.81 6.45 9.80
CA ILE A 83 9.75 7.45 9.65
C ILE A 83 8.73 7.18 10.75
N ARG A 84 8.59 8.14 11.65
CA ARG A 84 7.57 8.11 12.70
C ARG A 84 6.18 8.20 12.09
N SER A 85 5.20 7.62 12.78
CA SER A 85 3.81 7.75 12.38
C SER A 85 3.40 9.23 12.42
N PRO A 86 2.93 9.80 11.29
CA PRO A 86 2.50 11.19 11.25
C PRO A 86 1.14 11.39 11.93
N VAL A 87 0.43 10.32 12.26
CA VAL A 87 -0.95 10.37 12.76
C VAL A 87 -1.31 9.08 13.48
N ASP A 88 -2.28 9.14 14.39
CA ASP A 88 -2.84 7.95 15.00
C ASP A 88 -3.67 7.18 13.97
N ALA A 89 -3.23 5.98 13.59
CA ALA A 89 -3.85 5.24 12.50
C ALA A 89 -3.61 3.73 12.58
N PHE A 90 -4.47 2.97 11.89
CA PHE A 90 -4.21 1.59 11.54
C PHE A 90 -3.59 1.49 10.15
N SER A 91 -2.48 0.78 10.03
CA SER A 91 -1.85 0.50 8.74
C SER A 91 -2.55 -0.66 8.03
N HIS A 92 -2.93 -0.45 6.78
CA HIS A 92 -3.50 -1.47 5.91
C HIS A 92 -2.81 -1.46 4.55
N ASN A 93 -2.94 -2.59 3.84
CA ASN A 93 -2.59 -2.61 2.43
C ASN A 93 -3.43 -1.57 1.67
N ARG A 94 -2.85 -0.93 0.64
CA ARG A 94 -3.56 0.04 -0.21
C ARG A 94 -4.90 -0.46 -0.76
N ILE A 95 -5.04 -1.77 -0.95
CA ILE A 95 -6.28 -2.42 -1.43
C ILE A 95 -7.46 -2.17 -0.47
N ALA A 96 -7.21 -1.86 0.80
CA ALA A 96 -8.25 -1.51 1.76
C ALA A 96 -8.87 -0.12 1.53
N SER A 97 -8.25 0.73 0.70
CA SER A 97 -8.82 2.02 0.33
C SER A 97 -10.06 1.84 -0.55
N SER A 98 -11.10 2.64 -0.30
CA SER A 98 -12.26 2.74 -1.18
C SER A 98 -11.99 3.53 -2.46
N ASP A 99 -10.86 4.24 -2.53
CA ASP A 99 -10.45 5.00 -3.70
C ASP A 99 -9.78 4.07 -4.74
N ALA A 100 -10.44 3.91 -5.89
CA ALA A 100 -9.98 3.05 -6.97
C ALA A 100 -8.57 3.42 -7.50
N LEU A 101 -8.21 4.71 -7.47
CA LEU A 101 -6.90 5.16 -7.92
C LEU A 101 -5.80 4.65 -6.97
N ILE A 102 -6.07 4.66 -5.66
CA ILE A 102 -5.17 4.15 -4.63
C ILE A 102 -5.12 2.62 -4.66
N ALA A 103 -6.28 1.96 -4.69
CA ALA A 103 -6.39 0.51 -4.67
C ALA A 103 -5.72 -0.15 -5.89
N SER A 104 -5.81 0.50 -7.06
CA SER A 104 -5.19 0.00 -8.30
C SER A 104 -3.65 -0.05 -8.26
N GLY A 105 -3.01 0.73 -7.39
CA GLY A 105 -1.56 0.89 -7.37
C GLY A 105 -0.99 1.80 -8.46
N LEU A 106 -1.84 2.50 -9.24
CA LEU A 106 -1.39 3.44 -10.28
C LEU A 106 -0.59 4.63 -9.70
N GLN A 107 -0.83 5.00 -8.45
CA GLN A 107 -0.06 6.04 -7.73
C GLN A 107 1.28 5.54 -7.17
N GLY A 108 1.60 4.27 -7.43
CA GLY A 108 2.76 3.59 -6.90
C GLY A 108 2.42 2.75 -5.67
N ASP A 109 3.49 2.21 -5.09
CA ASP A 109 3.39 1.36 -3.92
C ASP A 109 3.41 2.17 -2.63
N GLY A 110 2.63 1.72 -1.64
CA GLY A 110 2.38 2.47 -0.42
C GLY A 110 1.34 1.78 0.46
N LEU A 111 1.00 2.43 1.55
CA LEU A 111 0.05 1.91 2.53
C LEU A 111 -1.13 2.85 2.74
N TRP A 112 -2.26 2.24 3.08
CA TRP A 112 -3.45 2.94 3.50
C TRP A 112 -3.45 3.08 5.03
N LEU A 113 -3.50 4.31 5.53
CA LEU A 113 -3.62 4.61 6.95
C LEU A 113 -5.08 4.93 7.26
N GLU A 114 -5.77 4.05 7.97
CA GLU A 114 -7.10 4.37 8.51
C GLU A 114 -6.94 5.29 9.72
N LEU A 115 -7.35 6.55 9.57
CA LEU A 115 -7.11 7.61 10.53
C LEU A 115 -8.03 7.46 11.76
N ARG A 116 -7.41 7.42 12.95
CA ARG A 116 -8.09 7.43 14.26
C ARG A 116 -7.96 8.80 14.94
N GLY A 117 -6.83 9.47 14.78
CA GLY A 117 -6.60 10.83 15.26
C GLY A 117 -7.25 11.89 14.39
N THR A 118 -7.11 13.15 14.82
CA THR A 118 -7.60 14.36 14.12
C THR A 118 -6.49 15.33 13.75
N THR A 119 -5.25 15.04 14.16
CA THR A 119 -4.09 15.90 13.93
C THR A 119 -3.04 15.14 13.13
N LEU A 120 -2.57 15.76 12.05
CA LEU A 120 -1.44 15.31 11.27
C LEU A 120 -0.18 16.07 11.71
N TYR A 121 0.86 15.32 12.03
CA TYR A 121 2.16 15.83 12.43
C TYR A 121 3.22 15.54 11.37
N SER A 122 4.32 16.30 11.41
CA SER A 122 5.47 16.04 10.56
C SER A 122 6.19 14.76 11.01
N PRO A 123 6.38 13.77 10.14
CA PRO A 123 7.06 12.53 10.51
C PRO A 123 8.57 12.71 10.71
N PHE A 124 9.17 13.76 10.12
CA PHE A 124 10.58 14.12 10.27
C PHE A 124 10.81 15.62 10.06
N SER A 125 11.99 16.12 10.40
CA SER A 125 12.40 17.50 10.10
C SER A 125 12.78 17.64 8.63
N GLY A 126 12.33 18.69 7.96
CA GLY A 126 12.60 18.91 6.54
C GLY A 126 11.70 19.95 5.88
N GLN A 127 11.62 19.90 4.56
CA GLN A 127 10.71 20.76 3.80
C GLN A 127 9.35 20.09 3.65
N PHE A 128 8.30 20.82 3.99
CA PHE A 128 6.91 20.45 3.78
C PHE A 128 6.32 21.28 2.65
N HIS A 129 5.62 20.62 1.73
CA HIS A 129 4.87 21.26 0.67
C HIS A 129 3.49 20.64 0.56
N ARG A 130 2.49 21.52 0.54
CA ARG A 130 1.12 21.19 0.19
C ARG A 130 0.91 21.51 -1.28
N LYS A 131 0.55 20.52 -2.08
CA LYS A 131 0.15 20.73 -3.47
C LYS A 131 -1.37 20.74 -3.58
N ASN A 132 -1.85 21.58 -4.49
CA ASN A 132 -3.25 21.78 -4.85
C ASN A 132 -4.00 22.73 -3.90
N GLN A 133 -4.95 23.50 -4.47
CA GLN A 133 -5.73 24.52 -3.76
C GLN A 133 -6.52 23.96 -2.56
N THR A 134 -6.89 22.68 -2.60
CA THR A 134 -7.65 22.00 -1.53
C THR A 134 -6.77 21.40 -0.43
N GLY A 135 -5.46 21.27 -0.68
CA GLY A 135 -4.50 20.83 0.31
C GLY A 135 -4.36 19.33 0.55
N GLN A 136 -4.90 18.48 -0.31
CA GLN A 136 -4.93 17.03 -0.08
C GLN A 136 -3.64 16.27 -0.39
N HIS A 137 -2.76 16.84 -1.21
CA HIS A 137 -1.49 16.21 -1.58
C HIS A 137 -0.38 16.87 -0.79
N LEU A 138 0.28 16.09 0.05
CA LEU A 138 1.34 16.56 0.92
C LEU A 138 2.63 15.88 0.51
N LEU A 139 3.68 16.67 0.45
CA LEU A 139 5.02 16.21 0.10
C LEU A 139 6.00 16.69 1.16
N PHE A 140 6.70 15.73 1.75
CA PHE A 140 7.78 15.96 2.69
C PHE A 140 9.10 15.61 2.02
N THR A 141 10.09 16.48 2.16
CA THR A 141 11.46 16.24 1.71
C THR A 141 12.40 16.26 2.91
N HIS A 142 12.98 15.11 3.21
CA HIS A 142 13.99 14.96 4.26
C HIS A 142 15.35 15.47 3.76
N SER A 143 16.23 15.87 4.68
CA SER A 143 17.60 16.32 4.36
C SER A 143 18.44 15.28 3.62
N SER A 144 18.13 13.99 3.78
CA SER A 144 18.77 12.89 3.05
C SER A 144 18.38 12.79 1.57
N GLY A 145 17.41 13.60 1.11
CA GLY A 145 16.81 13.52 -0.22
C GLY A 145 15.62 12.55 -0.32
N LEU A 146 15.29 11.84 0.77
CA LEU A 146 14.07 11.04 0.84
C LEU A 146 12.84 11.95 0.68
N LYS A 147 11.90 11.54 -0.19
CA LYS A 147 10.62 12.20 -0.35
C LYS A 147 9.48 11.28 0.07
N LEU A 148 8.59 11.80 0.90
CA LEU A 148 7.41 11.10 1.39
C LEU A 148 6.16 11.85 0.93
N ALA A 149 5.23 11.15 0.30
CA ALA A 149 3.97 11.73 -0.16
C ALA A 149 2.79 11.16 0.64
N LEU A 150 1.91 12.05 1.09
CA LEU A 150 0.67 11.71 1.78
C LEU A 150 -0.48 12.29 0.97
N ASP A 151 -1.41 11.43 0.59
CA ASP A 151 -2.51 11.73 -0.32
C ASP A 151 -3.85 11.44 0.38
N PHE A 152 -4.65 12.48 0.63
CA PHE A 152 -6.05 12.27 1.04
C PHE A 152 -6.87 11.78 -0.17
N PRO A 153 -7.94 10.99 0.07
CA PRO A 153 -8.79 10.45 -1.00
C PRO A 153 -9.33 11.52 -1.95
N LEU A 154 -9.53 11.16 -3.21
CA LEU A 154 -9.95 12.10 -4.26
C LEU A 154 -11.27 12.81 -3.92
N TYR A 155 -12.18 12.14 -3.24
CA TYR A 155 -13.46 12.76 -2.86
C TYR A 155 -13.31 13.99 -1.95
N CYS A 156 -12.18 14.14 -1.26
CA CYS A 156 -11.89 15.33 -0.45
C CYS A 156 -11.72 16.59 -1.32
N GLN A 157 -11.41 16.43 -2.62
CA GLN A 157 -11.36 17.56 -3.58
C GLN A 157 -12.67 18.32 -3.63
N HIS A 158 -13.79 17.59 -3.62
CA HIS A 158 -15.13 18.18 -3.76
C HIS A 158 -15.52 19.04 -2.55
N LYS A 159 -14.80 18.94 -1.43
CA LYS A 159 -15.04 19.77 -0.24
C LYS A 159 -14.29 21.10 -0.28
N HIS A 160 -13.52 21.38 -1.33
CA HIS A 160 -12.83 22.66 -1.53
C HIS A 160 -12.00 23.15 -0.31
N GLY A 161 -11.39 22.22 0.42
CA GLY A 161 -10.60 22.53 1.63
C GLY A 161 -11.41 22.60 2.93
N VAL A 162 -12.74 22.53 2.88
CA VAL A 162 -13.60 22.50 4.07
C VAL A 162 -13.31 21.23 4.88
N GLY A 163 -13.06 21.41 6.18
CA GLY A 163 -12.65 20.36 7.10
C GLY A 163 -11.13 20.22 7.25
N PHE A 164 -10.32 20.97 6.49
CA PHE A 164 -8.86 21.05 6.70
C PHE A 164 -8.46 22.39 7.34
N HIS A 165 -7.89 22.33 8.53
CA HIS A 165 -7.39 23.47 9.29
C HIS A 165 -5.87 23.45 9.36
N TRP A 166 -5.23 24.13 8.42
CA TRP A 166 -3.77 24.18 8.28
C TRP A 166 -3.13 25.07 9.34
N LEU A 167 -2.11 24.55 10.01
CA LEU A 167 -1.33 25.26 11.04
C LEU A 167 -0.02 25.84 10.49
N VAL A 168 0.34 25.43 9.28
CA VAL A 168 1.56 25.84 8.59
C VAL A 168 1.23 26.39 7.21
N SER A 169 2.14 27.20 6.65
CA SER A 169 2.05 27.69 5.28
C SER A 169 2.15 26.55 4.27
N GLU A 170 1.73 26.81 3.03
CA GLU A 170 1.76 25.84 1.93
C GLU A 170 3.15 25.27 1.67
N GLN A 171 4.17 26.08 1.92
CA GLN A 171 5.57 25.68 1.90
C GLN A 171 6.18 26.14 3.21
N ALA A 172 6.77 25.21 3.96
CA ALA A 172 7.35 25.50 5.26
C ALA A 172 8.51 24.56 5.56
N ASN A 173 9.50 25.06 6.30
CA ASN A 173 10.45 24.19 7.00
C ASN A 173 9.79 23.74 8.30
N VAL A 174 9.66 22.43 8.47
CA VAL A 174 8.97 21.81 9.60
C VAL A 174 9.94 20.99 10.43
N GLN A 175 9.67 20.91 11.74
CA GLN A 175 10.41 20.05 12.66
C GLN A 175 9.70 18.71 12.85
N ALA A 176 10.46 17.66 13.15
CA ALA A 176 9.91 16.36 13.52
C ALA A 176 8.92 16.53 14.68
N GLY A 177 7.70 16.03 14.49
CA GLY A 177 6.61 16.13 15.45
C GLY A 177 5.86 17.46 15.50
N GLN A 178 6.18 18.42 14.63
CA GLN A 178 5.40 19.64 14.48
C GLN A 178 4.00 19.33 13.94
N ALA A 179 2.95 19.88 14.56
CA ALA A 179 1.59 19.77 14.06
C ALA A 179 1.42 20.60 12.78
N LEU A 180 0.81 20.01 11.74
CA LEU A 180 0.71 20.61 10.41
C LEU A 180 -0.74 20.92 10.02
N LEU A 181 -1.64 20.02 10.37
CA LEU A 181 -3.03 20.04 9.95
C LEU A 181 -3.90 19.44 11.06
N HIS A 182 -4.95 20.16 11.42
CA HIS A 182 -6.11 19.57 12.08
C HIS A 182 -7.17 19.31 11.02
N TYR A 183 -7.79 18.14 11.07
CA TYR A 183 -8.87 17.81 10.15
C TYR A 183 -10.12 17.34 10.88
N ASP A 184 -11.26 17.79 10.38
CA ASP A 184 -12.56 17.35 10.89
C ASP A 184 -12.95 16.05 10.19
N LYS A 185 -12.77 14.94 10.91
CA LYS A 185 -13.14 13.62 10.42
C LYS A 185 -14.63 13.50 10.14
N ALA A 186 -15.51 14.14 10.91
CA ALA A 186 -16.95 14.05 10.68
C ALA A 186 -17.34 14.77 9.37
N LEU A 187 -16.71 15.90 9.09
CA LEU A 187 -16.90 16.62 7.82
C LEU A 187 -16.25 15.89 6.64
N LEU A 188 -15.10 15.25 6.80
CA LEU A 188 -14.39 14.63 5.67
C LEU A 188 -14.84 13.20 5.38
N SER A 189 -15.36 12.47 6.36
CA SER A 189 -15.76 11.07 6.19
C SER A 189 -16.95 10.91 5.23
N GLN A 190 -16.97 9.81 4.48
CA GLN A 190 -18.13 9.38 3.72
C GLN A 190 -18.93 8.33 4.50
N PRO A 191 -20.27 8.27 4.33
CA PRO A 191 -21.07 7.22 4.93
C PRO A 191 -20.57 5.83 4.51
N ARG A 192 -20.45 4.93 5.50
CA ARG A 192 -20.04 3.51 5.31
C ARG A 192 -18.62 3.30 4.76
N GLN A 193 -17.74 4.30 4.86
CA GLN A 193 -16.35 4.17 4.46
C GLN A 193 -15.42 4.60 5.59
N SER A 194 -14.29 3.89 5.74
CA SER A 194 -13.23 4.32 6.64
C SER A 194 -12.53 5.55 6.07
N PHE A 195 -12.35 6.56 6.91
CA PHE A 195 -11.58 7.75 6.53
C PHE A 195 -10.10 7.49 6.75
N GLY A 196 -9.30 7.75 5.72
CA GLY A 196 -7.91 7.39 5.71
C GLY A 196 -7.05 8.30 4.84
N LEU A 197 -5.77 7.96 4.80
CA LEU A 197 -4.73 8.66 4.06
C LEU A 197 -3.84 7.63 3.37
N PHE A 198 -3.48 7.87 2.12
CA PHE A 198 -2.50 7.05 1.43
C PHE A 198 -1.11 7.61 1.65
N LEU A 199 -0.21 6.81 2.21
CA LEU A 199 1.17 7.19 2.48
C LEU A 199 2.10 6.36 1.59
N ARG A 200 2.99 7.05 0.88
CA ARG A 200 3.95 6.41 -0.03
C ARG A 200 5.31 7.10 0.01
N VAL A 201 6.35 6.30 -0.13
CA VAL A 201 7.70 6.80 -0.34
C VAL A 201 7.89 7.02 -1.84
N VAL A 202 8.34 8.21 -2.24
CA VAL A 202 8.62 8.49 -3.65
C VAL A 202 9.82 7.65 -4.08
N PRO A 203 9.73 6.90 -5.20
CA PRO A 203 10.81 6.04 -5.66
C PRO A 203 12.13 6.80 -5.81
N HIS A 204 13.22 6.19 -5.32
CA HIS A 204 14.55 6.76 -5.39
C HIS A 204 15.57 5.61 -5.56
N PRO A 205 16.59 5.72 -6.43
CA PRO A 205 17.51 4.63 -6.74
C PRO A 205 18.34 4.13 -5.56
N LYS A 206 18.48 4.95 -4.50
CA LYS A 206 19.16 4.56 -3.26
C LYS A 206 18.29 3.73 -2.32
N ILE A 207 16.99 3.56 -2.59
CA ILE A 207 16.08 2.77 -1.74
C ILE A 207 16.12 1.32 -2.21
N GLN A 208 16.49 0.42 -1.31
CA GLN A 208 16.54 -1.02 -1.56
C GLN A 208 15.23 -1.71 -1.15
N SER A 209 14.72 -1.39 0.04
CA SER A 209 13.45 -1.92 0.55
C SER A 209 12.83 -0.93 1.55
N ILE A 210 11.52 -1.06 1.74
CA ILE A 210 10.69 -0.28 2.65
C ILE A 210 9.94 -1.27 3.52
N HIS A 211 10.20 -1.24 4.82
CA HIS A 211 9.56 -2.09 5.80
C HIS A 211 8.48 -1.30 6.52
N CYS A 212 7.26 -1.81 6.52
CA CYS A 212 6.11 -1.22 7.19
C CYS A 212 5.70 -2.08 8.37
N ARG A 213 5.52 -1.45 9.52
CA ARG A 213 4.95 -2.14 10.68
C ARG A 213 3.44 -2.31 10.49
N THR A 214 2.92 -3.47 10.83
CA THR A 214 1.47 -3.76 10.82
C THR A 214 0.80 -3.34 12.12
N GLY A 215 -0.48 -2.95 12.04
CA GLY A 215 -1.34 -2.74 13.20
C GLY A 215 -1.65 -1.27 13.49
N TYR A 216 -1.82 -0.95 14.78
CA TYR A 216 -2.05 0.41 15.24
C TYR A 216 -0.72 1.14 15.45
N HIS A 217 -0.71 2.43 15.13
CA HIS A 217 0.42 3.33 15.33
C HIS A 217 -0.06 4.59 16.01
N GLN A 218 0.55 4.91 17.15
CA GLN A 218 0.37 6.18 17.82
C GLN A 218 1.26 7.25 17.18
N ALA A 219 0.68 8.42 16.90
CA ALA A 219 1.39 9.56 16.32
C ALA A 219 2.63 9.90 17.15
N LEU A 220 3.75 10.20 16.47
CA LEU A 220 5.03 10.63 17.05
C LEU A 220 5.80 9.61 17.91
N GLN A 221 5.12 8.61 18.44
CA GLN A 221 5.74 7.60 19.31
C GLN A 221 6.22 6.40 18.53
N ASP A 222 5.37 5.93 17.61
CA ASP A 222 5.63 4.72 16.87
C ASP A 222 6.34 4.97 15.54
N ASP A 223 7.32 4.11 15.23
CA ASP A 223 7.89 4.03 13.89
C ASP A 223 6.91 3.30 12.96
N LEU A 224 6.55 3.95 11.86
CA LEU A 224 5.63 3.40 10.85
C LEU A 224 6.41 2.69 9.74
N LEU A 225 7.46 3.35 9.23
CA LEU A 225 8.31 2.82 8.16
C LEU A 225 9.77 2.78 8.60
N ALA A 226 10.48 1.75 8.14
CA ALA A 226 11.93 1.69 8.15
C ALA A 226 12.42 1.45 6.72
N ILE A 227 13.39 2.24 6.28
CA ILE A 227 13.88 2.22 4.89
C ILE A 227 15.30 1.71 4.87
N GLN A 228 15.51 0.65 4.08
CA GLN A 228 16.83 0.14 3.77
C GLN A 228 17.37 0.87 2.53
N LEU A 229 18.58 1.39 2.66
CA LEU A 229 19.29 2.03 1.57
C LEU A 229 20.30 1.05 0.97
N VAL A 230 20.54 1.17 -0.33
CA VAL A 230 21.63 0.46 -1.00
C VAL A 230 22.95 0.86 -0.34
N SER A 231 23.69 -0.12 0.18
CA SER A 231 25.05 0.08 0.70
C SER A 231 25.95 0.54 -0.44
N ALA A 232 26.65 1.66 -0.22
CA ALA A 232 27.66 2.19 -1.14
C ALA A 232 28.89 1.28 -1.22
#